data_AF-A0A2A8D0C8-F1
#
_entry.id   AF-A0A2A8D0C8-F1
#
_cell.length_a   1.000
_cell.length_b   1.000
_cell.length_c   1.000
_cell.angle_alpha   90.00
_cell.angle_beta   90.00
_cell.angle_gamma   90.00
#
_symmetry.space_group_name_H-M   'P 1'
#
loop_
_entity.id
_entity.type
_entity.pdbx_description
1 polymer ?
#
loop_
_entity_poly.entity_id
_entity_poly.type
_entity_poly.pdbx_seq_one_letter_code
_entity_poly.pdbx_strand_id
1 'polypeptide(L)'
;MHLLALIVPFGMDALGRETALWVLIPLTAIAVGADILRAYSSRVNRLIRTIFGPLMRTEELPDVGTGVVINGATSVLVAATLLTLIFPLWIAVPMFVMTMIADAAAALVGRAVGQYRWPGRRHTVEGTLAFITTGLIVTSFFPLAFPLQIAGVVTASIAEAIPLPINDNIAVPLIASGVVWGLAVAGPAPAF
;
A
#
# COMPACT_ATOMS: atom_id res chain seq x y z
N MET A 1 1.44 9.92 5.43
CA MET A 1 1.50 8.47 5.63
C MET A 1 1.01 8.17 7.03
N HIS A 2 -0.08 7.43 7.16
CA HIS A 2 -0.65 7.10 8.46
C HIS A 2 -0.28 5.68 8.82
N LEU A 3 0.73 5.51 9.66
CA LEU A 3 1.10 4.21 10.22
C LEU A 3 -0.06 3.54 10.97
N LEU A 4 -1.07 4.31 11.38
CA LEU A 4 -2.34 3.78 11.91
C LEU A 4 -2.98 2.74 10.97
N ALA A 5 -2.79 2.88 9.66
CA ALA A 5 -3.31 1.94 8.68
C ALA A 5 -2.67 0.54 8.76
N LEU A 6 -1.56 0.36 9.49
CA LEU A 6 -0.98 -0.96 9.78
C LEU A 6 -1.94 -1.88 10.56
N ILE A 7 -2.96 -1.32 11.24
CA ILE A 7 -4.01 -2.13 11.85
C ILE A 7 -4.72 -3.03 10.83
N VAL A 8 -4.75 -2.65 9.55
CA VAL A 8 -5.42 -3.40 8.48
C VAL A 8 -4.69 -4.72 8.19
N PRO A 9 -3.40 -4.75 7.78
CA PRO A 9 -2.70 -6.01 7.53
C PRO A 9 -2.54 -6.89 8.79
N PHE A 10 -2.36 -6.30 9.97
CA PHE A 10 -2.33 -7.11 11.21
C PHE A 10 -3.72 -7.67 11.56
N GLY A 11 -4.79 -6.91 11.29
CA GLY A 11 -6.16 -7.40 11.43
C GLY A 11 -6.47 -8.53 10.45
N MET A 12 -5.95 -8.47 9.21
CA MET A 12 -6.05 -9.56 8.23
C MET A 12 -5.44 -10.86 8.76
N ASP A 13 -4.25 -10.77 9.34
CA ASP A 13 -3.54 -11.92 9.91
C ASP A 13 -4.30 -12.51 11.11
N ALA A 14 -4.73 -11.65 12.04
CA ALA A 14 -5.42 -12.07 13.26
C ALA A 14 -6.83 -12.68 13.02
N LEU A 15 -7.57 -12.16 12.04
CA LEU A 15 -8.94 -12.60 11.75
C LEU A 15 -8.98 -13.82 10.82
N GLY A 16 -7.90 -14.10 10.08
CA GLY A 16 -7.88 -15.08 9.02
C GLY A 16 -8.64 -14.64 7.77
N ARG A 17 -8.39 -15.34 6.64
CA ARG A 17 -8.78 -14.86 5.30
C ARG A 17 -10.28 -14.62 5.15
N GLU A 18 -11.09 -15.59 5.59
CA GLU A 18 -12.55 -15.53 5.41
C GLU A 18 -13.16 -14.37 6.19
N THR A 19 -12.90 -14.30 7.50
CA THR A 19 -13.38 -13.22 8.37
C THR A 19 -12.86 -11.86 7.91
N ALA A 20 -11.58 -11.78 7.52
CA ALA A 20 -11.00 -10.55 6.99
C ALA A 20 -11.75 -10.08 5.75
N LEU A 21 -12.12 -10.95 4.81
CA LEU A 21 -12.90 -10.57 3.62
C LEU A 21 -14.32 -10.10 3.98
N TRP A 22 -14.99 -10.78 4.91
CA TRP A 22 -16.30 -10.36 5.40
C TRP A 22 -16.31 -8.96 6.00
N VAL A 23 -15.18 -8.52 6.57
CA VAL A 23 -15.00 -7.16 7.10
C VAL A 23 -14.52 -6.18 6.03
N LEU A 24 -13.51 -6.56 5.24
CA LEU A 24 -12.84 -5.68 4.29
C LEU A 24 -13.71 -5.32 3.08
N ILE A 25 -14.50 -6.26 2.56
CA ILE A 25 -15.39 -6.01 1.41
C ILE A 25 -16.41 -4.89 1.72
N PRO A 26 -17.22 -4.96 2.80
CA PRO A 26 -18.17 -3.90 3.09
C PRO A 26 -17.49 -2.58 3.45
N LEU A 27 -16.37 -2.61 4.20
CA LEU A 27 -15.62 -1.38 4.50
C LEU A 27 -15.10 -0.71 3.23
N THR A 28 -14.58 -1.49 2.29
CA THR A 28 -14.11 -0.99 1.00
C THR A 28 -15.26 -0.42 0.18
N ALA A 29 -16.41 -1.11 0.12
CA ALA A 29 -17.59 -0.61 -0.58
C ALA A 29 -18.09 0.72 0.00
N ILE A 30 -18.10 0.86 1.32
CA ILE A 30 -18.46 2.12 2.01
C ILE A 30 -17.45 3.22 1.68
N ALA A 31 -16.15 2.94 1.75
CA ALA A 31 -15.10 3.93 1.49
C ALA A 31 -15.11 4.42 0.04
N VAL A 32 -15.23 3.50 -0.93
CA VAL A 32 -15.38 3.83 -2.36
C VAL A 32 -16.68 4.60 -2.59
N GLY A 33 -17.79 4.18 -1.97
CA GLY A 33 -19.06 4.90 -2.04
C GLY A 33 -18.96 6.33 -1.51
N ALA A 34 -18.21 6.55 -0.43
CA ALA A 34 -17.95 7.88 0.13
C ALA A 34 -17.11 8.75 -0.84
N ASP A 35 -16.09 8.17 -1.48
CA ASP A 35 -15.28 8.85 -2.50
C ASP A 35 -16.08 9.19 -3.77
N ILE A 36 -17.02 8.34 -4.17
CA ILE A 36 -17.95 8.65 -5.27
C ILE A 36 -18.90 9.78 -4.83
N LEU A 37 -19.54 9.64 -3.67
CA LEU A 37 -20.55 10.60 -3.22
C LEU A 37 -19.97 12.00 -2.99
N ARG A 38 -18.73 12.09 -2.48
CA ARG A 38 -18.06 13.39 -2.29
C ARG A 38 -17.66 14.07 -3.60
N ALA A 39 -17.55 13.33 -4.70
CA ALA A 39 -17.28 13.90 -6.02
C ALA A 39 -18.50 14.65 -6.56
N TYR A 40 -19.71 14.25 -6.16
CA TYR A 40 -20.98 14.79 -6.68
C TYR A 40 -21.79 15.61 -5.66
N SER A 41 -21.46 15.58 -4.38
CA SER A 41 -22.21 16.30 -3.33
C SER A 41 -21.33 17.26 -2.53
N SER A 42 -21.62 18.56 -2.62
CA SER A 42 -20.91 19.60 -1.86
C SER A 42 -21.05 19.45 -0.34
N ARG A 43 -22.16 18.86 0.14
CA ARG A 43 -22.36 18.59 1.57
C ARG A 43 -21.40 17.51 2.06
N VAL A 44 -21.33 16.40 1.33
CA VAL A 44 -20.47 15.26 1.68
C VAL A 44 -19.00 15.61 1.49
N ASN A 45 -18.66 16.33 0.41
CA ASN A 45 -17.33 16.85 0.18
C ASN A 45 -16.84 17.71 1.36
N ARG A 46 -17.68 18.64 1.84
CA ARG A 46 -17.36 19.49 2.99
C ARG A 46 -17.21 18.68 4.28
N LEU A 47 -18.13 17.74 4.54
CA LEU A 47 -18.06 16.86 5.72
C LEU A 47 -16.75 16.06 5.75
N ILE A 48 -16.41 15.38 4.65
CA ILE A 48 -15.18 14.60 4.53
C ILE A 48 -13.95 15.50 4.66
N ARG A 49 -13.95 16.68 4.04
CA ARG A 49 -12.87 17.66 4.20
C ARG A 49 -12.69 18.12 5.65
N THR A 50 -13.77 18.31 6.39
CA THR A 50 -13.69 18.73 7.79
C THR A 50 -13.18 17.61 8.70
N ILE A 51 -13.63 16.37 8.50
CA ILE A 51 -13.26 15.24 9.38
C ILE A 51 -11.90 14.66 8.98
N PHE A 52 -11.69 14.39 7.70
CA PHE A 52 -10.54 13.66 7.17
C PHE A 52 -9.55 14.54 6.41
N GLY A 53 -9.88 15.80 6.10
CA GLY A 53 -8.98 16.71 5.36
C GLY A 53 -7.57 16.85 5.96
N PRO A 54 -7.39 16.94 7.29
CA PRO A 54 -6.06 16.98 7.91
C PRO A 54 -5.21 15.73 7.66
N LEU A 55 -5.85 14.60 7.31
CA LEU A 55 -5.21 13.31 7.03
C LEU A 55 -4.92 13.11 5.54
N MET A 56 -5.64 13.82 4.66
CA MET A 56 -5.58 13.60 3.21
C MET A 56 -4.48 14.45 2.55
N ARG A 57 -3.87 13.90 1.50
CA ARG A 57 -2.96 14.68 0.63
C ARG A 57 -3.76 15.75 -0.14
N THR A 58 -3.12 16.85 -0.52
CA THR A 58 -3.76 17.93 -1.30
C THR A 58 -4.38 17.43 -2.60
N GLU A 59 -3.73 16.48 -3.25
CA GLU A 59 -4.17 15.87 -4.51
C GLU A 59 -5.38 14.94 -4.31
N GLU A 60 -5.62 14.47 -3.09
CA GLU A 60 -6.74 13.59 -2.73
C GLU A 60 -8.01 14.38 -2.36
N LEU A 61 -7.93 15.71 -2.40
CA LEU A 61 -9.00 16.65 -2.02
C LEU A 61 -9.51 17.41 -3.28
N PRO A 62 -10.16 16.73 -4.24
CA PRO A 62 -10.76 17.38 -5.42
C PRO A 62 -11.97 18.25 -5.06
N ASP A 63 -12.14 19.32 -5.82
CA ASP A 63 -13.37 20.09 -5.85
C ASP A 63 -14.51 19.25 -6.46
N VAL A 64 -15.74 19.59 -6.07
CA VAL A 64 -16.93 18.89 -6.55
C VAL A 64 -17.04 19.05 -8.07
N GLY A 65 -17.36 17.96 -8.77
CA GLY A 65 -17.52 17.97 -10.24
C GLY A 65 -16.23 17.79 -11.04
N THR A 66 -15.06 17.64 -10.39
CA THR A 66 -13.78 17.38 -11.08
C THR A 66 -13.52 15.89 -11.37
N GLY A 67 -14.46 15.02 -10.99
CA GLY A 67 -14.36 13.57 -11.13
C GLY A 67 -14.16 12.85 -9.79
N VAL A 68 -14.15 11.51 -9.85
CA VAL A 68 -13.93 10.67 -8.66
C VAL A 68 -12.43 10.52 -8.43
N VAL A 69 -11.95 11.04 -7.31
CA VAL A 69 -10.59 10.79 -6.81
C VAL A 69 -10.69 9.88 -5.60
N ILE A 70 -9.93 8.80 -5.60
CA ILE A 70 -9.86 7.88 -4.47
C ILE A 70 -8.84 8.40 -3.47
N ASN A 71 -9.21 8.49 -2.19
CA ASN A 71 -8.28 8.92 -1.16
C ASN A 71 -7.33 7.79 -0.71
N GLY A 72 -6.27 8.14 0.03
CA GLY A 72 -5.27 7.16 0.47
C GLY A 72 -5.84 6.07 1.39
N ALA A 73 -6.78 6.40 2.29
CA ALA A 73 -7.39 5.40 3.17
C ALA A 73 -8.29 4.41 2.42
N THR A 74 -9.08 4.89 1.46
CA THR A 74 -9.84 4.03 0.54
C THR A 74 -8.90 3.16 -0.27
N SER A 75 -7.78 3.71 -0.73
CA SER A 75 -6.76 2.96 -1.48
C SER A 75 -6.15 1.84 -0.66
N VAL A 76 -5.85 2.07 0.63
CA VAL A 76 -5.43 1.02 1.57
C VAL A 76 -6.50 -0.07 1.73
N LEU A 77 -7.77 0.27 1.88
CA LEU A 77 -8.85 -0.72 2.01
C LEU A 77 -9.05 -1.55 0.74
N VAL A 78 -8.98 -0.90 -0.42
CA VAL A 78 -9.00 -1.56 -1.73
C VAL A 78 -7.81 -2.53 -1.85
N ALA A 79 -6.60 -2.07 -1.52
CA ALA A 79 -5.40 -2.90 -1.53
C ALA A 79 -5.56 -4.11 -0.59
N ALA A 80 -5.97 -3.89 0.65
CA ALA A 80 -6.20 -4.94 1.65
C ALA A 80 -7.17 -6.01 1.13
N THR A 81 -8.30 -5.58 0.56
CA THR A 81 -9.32 -6.48 0.02
C THR A 81 -8.77 -7.28 -1.15
N LEU A 82 -8.13 -6.63 -2.11
CA LEU A 82 -7.57 -7.29 -3.30
C LEU A 82 -6.44 -8.26 -2.91
N LEU A 83 -5.54 -7.85 -2.03
CA LEU A 83 -4.45 -8.69 -1.54
C LEU A 83 -4.98 -9.96 -0.85
N THR A 84 -5.97 -9.81 0.03
CA THR A 84 -6.61 -10.93 0.76
C THR A 84 -7.40 -11.84 -0.19
N LEU A 85 -8.02 -11.26 -1.22
CA LEU A 85 -8.80 -11.99 -2.19
C LEU A 85 -7.90 -12.81 -3.12
N ILE A 86 -6.78 -12.25 -3.58
CA ILE A 86 -5.94 -12.82 -4.63
C ILE A 86 -4.84 -13.72 -4.06
N PHE A 87 -4.19 -13.31 -2.96
CA PHE A 87 -2.98 -13.97 -2.46
C PHE A 87 -3.20 -14.68 -1.13
N PRO A 88 -2.40 -15.72 -0.81
CA PRO A 88 -2.33 -16.28 0.53
C PRO A 88 -1.90 -15.22 1.56
N LEU A 89 -2.46 -15.28 2.78
CA LEU A 89 -2.17 -14.30 3.84
C LEU A 89 -0.67 -14.23 4.19
N TRP A 90 0.03 -15.36 4.15
CA TRP A 90 1.47 -15.41 4.40
C TRP A 90 2.32 -14.65 3.35
N ILE A 91 1.74 -14.24 2.22
CA ILE A 91 2.35 -13.33 1.23
C ILE A 91 1.74 -11.93 1.35
N ALA A 92 0.41 -11.85 1.39
CA ALA A 92 -0.34 -10.60 1.40
C ALA A 92 0.05 -9.71 2.59
N VAL A 93 0.08 -10.27 3.80
CA VAL A 93 0.36 -9.52 5.03
C VAL A 93 1.80 -8.98 5.03
N PRO A 94 2.85 -9.79 4.82
CA PRO A 94 4.22 -9.27 4.82
C PRO A 94 4.47 -8.21 3.75
N MET A 95 3.97 -8.39 2.53
CA MET A 95 4.16 -7.42 1.44
C MET A 95 3.43 -6.12 1.74
N PHE A 96 2.24 -6.19 2.34
CA PHE A 96 1.50 -5.00 2.67
C PHE A 96 2.14 -4.22 3.83
N VAL A 97 2.51 -4.91 4.90
CA VAL A 97 3.25 -4.29 6.03
C VAL A 97 4.57 -3.68 5.56
N MET A 98 5.34 -4.44 4.75
CA MET A 98 6.61 -3.99 4.20
C MET A 98 6.46 -2.69 3.41
N THR A 99 5.54 -2.66 2.45
CA THR A 99 5.37 -1.47 1.60
C THR A 99 4.97 -0.24 2.40
N MET A 100 4.06 -0.38 3.38
CA MET A 100 3.62 0.74 4.21
C MET A 100 4.75 1.32 5.08
N ILE A 101 5.58 0.47 5.68
CA ILE A 101 6.69 0.91 6.54
C ILE A 101 7.86 1.44 5.70
N ALA A 102 8.21 0.74 4.62
CA ALA A 102 9.30 1.11 3.72
C ALA A 102 9.02 2.44 3.00
N ASP A 103 7.79 2.69 2.57
CA ASP A 103 7.39 3.96 1.95
C ASP A 103 7.43 5.13 2.95
N ALA A 104 7.00 4.90 4.19
CA ALA A 104 7.16 5.89 5.26
C ALA A 104 8.65 6.20 5.52
N ALA A 105 9.52 5.19 5.56
CA ALA A 105 10.96 5.37 5.73
C ALA A 105 11.59 6.11 4.54
N ALA A 106 11.22 5.75 3.31
CA ALA A 106 11.67 6.38 2.08
C ALA A 106 11.31 7.88 2.04
N ALA A 107 10.07 8.21 2.42
CA ALA A 107 9.60 9.59 2.49
C ALA A 107 10.31 10.40 3.58
N LEU A 108 10.58 9.81 4.76
CA LEU A 108 11.30 10.47 5.84
C LEU A 108 12.77 10.72 5.48
N VAL A 109 13.49 9.68 5.04
CA VAL A 109 14.90 9.77 4.68
C VAL A 109 15.09 10.65 3.45
N GLY A 110 14.26 10.47 2.41
CA GLY A 110 14.34 11.28 1.20
C GLY A 110 14.09 12.77 1.44
N ARG A 111 13.27 13.14 2.43
CA ARG A 111 13.07 14.54 2.84
C ARG A 111 14.18 15.07 3.74
N ALA A 112 14.71 14.24 4.64
CA ALA A 112 15.70 14.67 5.64
C ALA A 112 17.11 14.80 5.07
N VAL A 113 17.53 13.84 4.23
CA VAL A 113 18.93 13.72 3.77
C VAL A 113 19.05 13.45 2.27
N GLY A 114 17.95 13.45 1.52
CA GLY A 114 17.97 13.15 0.09
C GLY A 114 18.72 14.21 -0.72
N GLN A 115 19.87 13.85 -1.29
CA GLN A 115 20.71 14.73 -2.12
C GLN A 115 20.55 14.39 -3.60
N TYR A 116 20.51 13.10 -3.94
CA TYR A 116 20.48 12.63 -5.32
C TYR A 116 19.06 12.26 -5.74
N ARG A 117 18.48 13.00 -6.69
CA ARG A 117 17.16 12.67 -7.27
C ARG A 117 17.30 11.75 -8.47
N TRP A 118 16.36 10.82 -8.61
CA TRP A 118 16.23 10.07 -9.85
C TRP A 118 15.87 11.02 -11.02
N PRO A 119 16.44 10.85 -12.23
CA PRO A 119 16.20 11.74 -13.35
C PRO A 119 14.71 11.90 -13.67
N GLY A 120 14.20 13.13 -13.66
CA GLY A 120 12.78 13.43 -13.93
C GLY A 120 11.81 12.98 -12.84
N ARG A 121 12.30 12.66 -11.62
CA ARG A 121 11.48 12.15 -10.51
C ARG A 121 11.58 13.02 -9.27
N ARG A 122 10.58 12.87 -8.40
CA ARG A 122 10.57 13.44 -7.04
C ARG A 122 11.32 12.57 -6.03
N HIS A 123 11.43 11.26 -6.28
CA HIS A 123 12.09 10.30 -5.40
C HIS A 123 13.61 10.48 -5.44
N THR A 124 14.25 10.27 -4.28
CA THR A 124 15.70 10.33 -4.12
C THR A 124 16.31 8.94 -4.02
N VAL A 125 17.57 8.81 -4.40
CA VAL A 125 18.33 7.56 -4.29
C VAL A 125 18.40 7.11 -2.83
N GLU A 126 18.60 8.04 -1.90
CA GLU A 126 18.63 7.78 -0.46
C GLU A 126 17.27 7.31 0.05
N GLY A 127 16.17 7.85 -0.48
CA GLY A 127 14.82 7.39 -0.19
C GLY A 127 14.61 5.95 -0.67
N THR A 128 15.03 5.62 -1.89
CA THR A 128 14.98 4.25 -2.43
C THR A 128 15.84 3.28 -1.61
N LEU A 129 17.04 3.69 -1.18
CA LEU A 129 17.88 2.87 -0.30
C LEU A 129 17.24 2.66 1.07
N ALA A 130 16.60 3.69 1.64
CA ALA A 130 15.83 3.56 2.87
C ALA A 130 14.63 2.61 2.70
N PHE A 131 13.95 2.67 1.55
CA PHE A 131 12.88 1.73 1.20
C PHE A 131 13.39 0.29 1.23
N ILE A 132 14.48 0.02 0.48
CA ILE A 132 15.02 -1.34 0.32
C ILE A 132 15.52 -1.88 1.66
N THR A 133 16.31 -1.10 2.40
CA THR A 133 16.87 -1.52 3.69
C THR A 133 15.78 -1.78 4.72
N THR A 134 14.82 -0.85 4.85
CA THR A 134 13.68 -1.02 5.75
C THR A 134 12.81 -2.20 5.33
N GLY A 135 12.57 -2.37 4.03
CA GLY A 135 11.75 -3.47 3.52
C GLY A 135 12.36 -4.84 3.79
N LEU A 136 13.67 -5.00 3.65
CA LEU A 136 14.39 -6.23 4.02
C LEU A 136 14.31 -6.49 5.52
N ILE A 137 14.49 -5.46 6.35
CA ILE A 137 14.34 -5.59 7.80
C ILE A 137 12.92 -6.03 8.16
N VAL A 138 11.89 -5.38 7.63
CA VAL A 138 10.48 -5.70 7.91
C VAL A 138 10.13 -7.11 7.47
N THR A 139 10.53 -7.52 6.25
CA THR A 139 10.22 -8.85 5.74
C THR A 139 10.95 -9.98 6.47
N SER A 140 12.08 -9.68 7.12
CA SER A 140 12.80 -10.65 7.96
C SER A 140 12.03 -11.08 9.21
N PHE A 141 11.04 -10.31 9.65
CA PHE A 141 10.14 -10.67 10.77
C PHE A 141 9.01 -11.62 10.36
N PHE A 142 8.87 -11.92 9.07
CA PHE A 142 7.85 -12.82 8.55
C PHE A 142 8.48 -14.13 8.05
N PRO A 143 7.73 -15.25 8.03
CA PRO A 143 8.23 -16.55 7.58
C PRO A 143 8.32 -16.63 6.04
N LEU A 144 9.08 -15.72 5.42
CA LEU A 144 9.35 -15.68 3.99
C LEU A 144 10.79 -16.14 3.72
N ALA A 145 10.98 -17.00 2.73
CA ALA A 145 12.31 -17.38 2.28
C ALA A 145 13.09 -16.15 1.77
N PHE A 146 14.38 -16.07 2.08
CA PHE A 146 15.21 -14.90 1.74
C PHE A 146 15.15 -14.47 0.25
N PRO A 147 15.15 -15.37 -0.75
CA PRO A 147 14.98 -14.97 -2.15
C PRO A 147 13.63 -14.28 -2.42
N LEU A 148 12.56 -14.71 -1.76
CA LEU A 148 11.24 -14.08 -1.88
C LEU A 148 11.20 -12.70 -1.23
N GLN A 149 11.90 -12.51 -0.11
CA GLN A 149 12.05 -11.20 0.53
C GLN A 149 12.73 -10.21 -0.43
N ILE A 150 13.87 -10.58 -1.01
CA ILE A 150 14.59 -9.76 -1.99
C ILE A 150 13.69 -9.45 -3.19
N ALA A 151 13.06 -10.47 -3.78
CA ALA A 151 12.20 -10.29 -4.94
C ALA A 151 11.06 -9.31 -4.66
N GLY A 152 10.38 -9.46 -3.51
CA GLY A 152 9.30 -8.57 -3.09
C GLY A 152 9.77 -7.14 -2.87
N VAL A 153 10.85 -6.93 -2.12
CA VAL A 153 11.36 -5.59 -1.78
C VAL A 153 11.89 -4.86 -3.02
N VAL A 154 12.67 -5.54 -3.86
CA VAL A 154 13.21 -4.95 -5.10
C VAL A 154 12.06 -4.58 -6.02
N THR A 155 11.12 -5.49 -6.25
CA THR A 155 9.95 -5.23 -7.10
C THR A 155 9.11 -4.06 -6.56
N ALA A 156 8.87 -4.00 -5.24
CA ALA A 156 8.16 -2.90 -4.61
C ALA A 156 8.89 -1.56 -4.79
N SER A 157 10.21 -1.53 -4.59
CA SER A 157 11.00 -0.31 -4.78
C SER A 157 10.99 0.20 -6.22
N ILE A 158 10.97 -0.71 -7.20
CA ILE A 158 10.84 -0.36 -8.62
C ILE A 158 9.43 0.18 -8.90
N ALA A 159 8.40 -0.51 -8.41
CA ALA A 159 7.01 -0.10 -8.59
C ALA A 159 6.72 1.27 -7.96
N GLU A 160 7.30 1.57 -6.80
CA GLU A 160 7.21 2.88 -6.11
C GLU A 160 7.86 4.00 -6.94
N ALA A 161 8.99 3.74 -7.58
CA ALA A 161 9.69 4.74 -8.38
C ALA A 161 9.01 5.06 -9.73
N ILE A 162 8.14 4.18 -10.23
CA ILE A 162 7.45 4.31 -11.53
C ILE A 162 6.13 5.09 -11.36
N PRO A 163 5.79 6.02 -12.27
CA PRO A 163 4.63 6.88 -12.13
C PRO A 163 3.43 6.10 -12.68
N LEU A 164 2.84 5.26 -11.86
CA LEU A 164 1.67 4.47 -12.26
C LEU A 164 0.41 5.33 -12.18
N PRO A 165 -0.59 5.10 -13.07
CA PRO A 165 -1.88 5.80 -13.01
C PRO A 165 -2.74 5.38 -11.81
N ILE A 166 -2.33 4.32 -11.10
CA ILE A 166 -2.99 3.78 -9.92
C ILE A 166 -2.24 4.27 -8.68
N ASN A 167 -2.98 4.52 -7.59
CA ASN A 167 -2.42 4.92 -6.30
C ASN A 167 -1.31 3.94 -5.83
N ASP A 168 -0.23 4.51 -5.30
CA ASP A 168 0.94 3.81 -4.75
C ASP A 168 0.56 2.76 -3.69
N ASN A 169 -0.39 3.10 -2.80
CA ASN A 169 -0.88 2.21 -1.74
C ASN A 169 -1.62 0.97 -2.27
N ILE A 170 -2.06 0.98 -3.54
CA ILE A 170 -2.68 -0.18 -4.21
C ILE A 170 -1.64 -0.91 -5.05
N ALA A 171 -0.99 -0.17 -5.96
CA ALA A 171 -0.17 -0.77 -7.01
C ALA A 171 1.06 -1.49 -6.44
N VAL A 172 1.81 -0.83 -5.54
CA VAL A 172 3.08 -1.34 -5.02
C VAL A 172 2.91 -2.67 -4.29
N PRO A 173 2.03 -2.81 -3.27
CA PRO A 173 1.86 -4.09 -2.59
C PRO A 173 1.28 -5.19 -3.47
N LEU A 174 0.39 -4.86 -4.43
CA LEU A 174 -0.16 -5.85 -5.37
C LEU A 174 0.92 -6.40 -6.31
N ILE A 175 1.74 -5.53 -6.90
CA ILE A 175 2.81 -5.95 -7.81
C ILE A 175 3.84 -6.80 -7.06
N ALA A 176 4.26 -6.36 -5.87
CA ALA A 176 5.21 -7.10 -5.03
C ALA A 176 4.67 -8.48 -4.66
N SER A 177 3.42 -8.56 -4.22
CA SER A 177 2.75 -9.84 -3.88
C SER A 177 2.61 -10.75 -5.09
N GLY A 178 2.30 -10.19 -6.26
CA GLY A 178 2.21 -10.94 -7.51
C GLY A 178 3.52 -11.62 -7.90
N VAL A 179 4.64 -10.89 -7.82
CA VAL A 179 5.98 -11.46 -8.10
C VAL A 179 6.35 -12.53 -7.07
N VAL A 180 6.18 -12.24 -5.77
CA VAL A 180 6.49 -13.20 -4.71
C VAL A 180 5.65 -14.47 -4.84
N TRP A 181 4.35 -14.34 -5.11
CA TRP A 181 3.48 -15.48 -5.29
C TRP A 181 3.82 -16.30 -6.54
N GLY A 182 4.11 -15.64 -7.67
CA GLY A 182 4.55 -16.32 -8.89
C GLY A 182 5.83 -17.13 -8.66
N LEU A 183 6.81 -16.57 -7.95
CA LEU A 183 8.05 -17.28 -7.59
C LEU A 183 7.80 -18.42 -6.59
N ALA A 184 6.92 -18.21 -5.61
CA ALA A 184 6.59 -19.24 -4.63
C ALA A 184 5.90 -20.46 -5.24
N VAL A 185 5.05 -20.25 -6.25
CA VAL A 185 4.35 -21.34 -6.96
C VAL A 185 5.25 -22.01 -8.01
N ALA A 186 6.19 -21.28 -8.60
CA ALA A 186 7.14 -21.82 -9.59
C ALA A 186 8.36 -22.52 -8.96
N GLY A 187 8.66 -22.24 -7.69
CA GLY A 187 9.75 -22.88 -6.96
C GLY A 187 9.48 -24.35 -6.63
N PRO A 188 10.53 -25.16 -6.37
CA PRO A 188 10.33 -26.49 -5.82
C PRO A 188 9.54 -26.37 -4.50
N ALA A 189 8.57 -27.27 -4.30
CA ALA A 189 7.73 -27.27 -3.11
C ALA A 189 8.60 -27.18 -1.84
N PRO A 190 8.25 -26.33 -0.86
CA PRO A 190 8.98 -26.28 0.40
C PRO A 190 9.00 -27.68 1.02
N ALA A 191 10.19 -28.19 1.30
CA ALA A 191 10.36 -29.35 2.15
C ALA A 191 9.95 -28.94 3.56
N PHE A 192 8.72 -29.28 3.94
CA PHE A 192 8.25 -29.23 5.32
C PHE A 192 8.71 -30.48 6.07
#